data_AF-A0A7Y6PNU2-F1
#
_entry.id   AF-A0A7Y6PNU2-F1
#
_cell.length_a   1.000
_cell.length_b   1.000
_cell.length_c   1.000
_cell.angle_alpha   90.00
_cell.angle_beta   90.00
_cell.angle_gamma   90.00
#
_symmetry.space_group_name_H-M   'P 1'
#
loop_
_entity.id
_entity.type
_entity.pdbx_description
1 polymer ?
#
loop_
_entity_poly.entity_id
_entity_poly.type
_entity_poly.pdbx_seq_one_letter_code
_entity_poly.pdbx_strand_id
1 'polypeptide(L)'
;MATKRITTKKKAVAKKPAAKKPAAPKKVAKEKTEAKPVGPRHPKARVSDKHGGKEALAKTLAAALATDTEDSDTVANKLKTASNSQLLRLQKVVETVNQKWGSRAKLIDAIGSAQKKSKDKDYLAKLAKYSLPQLVDLAKQAERNARA
;
A
#
# COMPACT_ATOMS: atom_id res chain seq x y z
N MET A 1 -82.45 -9.71 -1.52
CA MET A 1 -81.55 -9.87 -2.69
C MET A 1 -80.13 -10.06 -2.14
N ALA A 2 -79.76 -11.32 -1.85
CA ALA A 2 -78.94 -12.20 -2.71
C ALA A 2 -77.47 -11.73 -2.80
N THR A 3 -76.43 -12.45 -2.39
CA THR A 3 -76.24 -13.71 -1.64
C THR A 3 -74.79 -13.69 -1.15
N LYS A 4 -74.55 -14.02 0.12
CA LYS A 4 -73.23 -14.19 0.73
C LYS A 4 -72.88 -15.69 0.76
N ARG A 5 -71.74 -16.12 0.22
CA ARG A 5 -71.15 -17.48 0.39
C ARG A 5 -69.61 -17.40 0.31
N ILE A 6 -68.83 -17.74 1.36
CA ILE A 6 -68.41 -19.10 1.82
C ILE A 6 -67.33 -19.68 0.87
N THR A 7 -66.16 -20.27 1.20
CA THR A 7 -65.44 -20.70 2.43
C THR A 7 -64.07 -21.33 2.03
N THR A 8 -63.18 -21.54 3.02
CA THR A 8 -62.34 -22.75 3.30
C THR A 8 -61.05 -23.14 2.55
N LYS A 9 -60.04 -23.48 3.40
CA LYS A 9 -58.83 -24.31 3.23
C LYS A 9 -59.08 -25.78 2.80
N LYS A 10 -58.15 -26.37 2.00
CA LYS A 10 -57.51 -27.74 2.06
C LYS A 10 -57.09 -28.16 0.62
N LYS A 11 -55.81 -28.44 0.29
CA LYS A 11 -54.93 -29.63 0.51
C LYS A 11 -55.37 -30.93 -0.21
N ALA A 12 -54.64 -31.33 -1.27
CA ALA A 12 -54.17 -32.70 -1.66
C ALA A 12 -53.71 -32.69 -3.15
N VAL A 13 -52.44 -32.96 -3.54
CA VAL A 13 -51.77 -34.28 -3.83
C VAL A 13 -52.41 -34.98 -5.06
N ALA A 14 -51.78 -35.47 -6.14
CA ALA A 14 -50.42 -35.79 -6.62
C ALA A 14 -50.47 -35.81 -8.19
N LYS A 15 -49.40 -35.61 -8.97
CA LYS A 15 -48.42 -36.64 -9.41
C LYS A 15 -47.31 -35.98 -10.26
N LYS A 16 -46.05 -36.36 -10.00
CA LYS A 16 -44.83 -36.19 -10.83
C LYS A 16 -44.70 -37.46 -11.72
N PRO A 17 -43.97 -37.54 -12.87
CA PRO A 17 -42.64 -36.94 -13.13
C PRO A 17 -42.23 -36.52 -14.56
N ALA A 18 -41.15 -35.72 -14.64
CA ALA A 18 -40.08 -35.70 -15.67
C ALA A 18 -39.51 -34.25 -15.77
N ALA A 19 -38.49 -33.88 -15.00
CA ALA A 19 -37.08 -33.94 -15.40
C ALA A 19 -36.68 -32.93 -16.50
N LYS A 20 -36.14 -31.77 -16.07
CA LYS A 20 -34.90 -31.16 -16.57
C LYS A 20 -34.55 -29.93 -15.71
N LYS A 21 -33.50 -30.05 -14.88
CA LYS A 21 -32.83 -28.96 -14.16
C LYS A 21 -31.75 -28.37 -15.07
N PRO A 22 -31.55 -27.04 -15.14
CA PRO A 22 -30.22 -26.49 -15.28
C PRO A 22 -29.61 -26.30 -13.89
N ALA A 23 -28.39 -26.80 -13.77
CA ALA A 23 -27.64 -26.96 -12.53
C ALA A 23 -27.16 -25.61 -11.98
N ALA A 24 -27.26 -25.49 -10.65
CA ALA A 24 -26.44 -24.58 -9.87
C ALA A 24 -24.95 -24.83 -10.18
N PRO A 25 -24.11 -23.79 -10.30
CA PRO A 25 -22.67 -23.99 -10.38
C PRO A 25 -22.20 -24.61 -9.06
N LYS A 26 -21.73 -25.86 -9.17
CA LYS A 26 -21.12 -26.61 -8.10
C LYS A 26 -19.93 -25.83 -7.55
N LYS A 27 -20.00 -25.64 -6.24
CA LYS A 27 -18.90 -25.46 -5.30
C LYS A 27 -17.79 -26.48 -5.63
N VAL A 28 -16.80 -26.09 -6.42
CA VAL A 28 -15.54 -26.83 -6.53
C VAL A 28 -14.63 -26.23 -5.47
N ALA A 29 -14.36 -27.02 -4.44
CA ALA A 29 -13.39 -26.71 -3.41
C ALA A 29 -12.03 -26.48 -4.09
N LYS A 30 -11.60 -25.21 -4.13
CA LYS A 30 -10.21 -24.89 -4.42
C LYS A 30 -9.49 -24.87 -3.09
N GLU A 31 -8.51 -25.76 -2.97
CA GLU A 31 -7.62 -25.90 -1.82
C GLU A 31 -7.25 -24.54 -1.22
N LYS A 32 -7.41 -24.46 0.10
CA LYS A 32 -6.85 -23.39 0.92
C LYS A 32 -5.33 -23.51 0.87
N THR A 33 -4.70 -22.92 -0.13
CA THR A 33 -3.36 -22.39 0.08
C THR A 33 -3.49 -21.30 1.14
N GLU A 34 -2.77 -21.45 2.24
CA GLU A 34 -2.76 -20.55 3.39
C GLU A 34 -2.44 -19.12 2.94
N ALA A 35 -3.48 -18.35 2.68
CA ALA A 35 -3.37 -16.92 2.45
C ALA A 35 -3.07 -16.30 3.82
N LYS A 36 -1.81 -15.90 4.02
CA LYS A 36 -1.40 -14.92 5.05
C LYS A 36 -2.49 -13.85 5.12
N PRO A 37 -2.99 -13.48 6.32
CA PRO A 37 -4.16 -12.61 6.43
C PRO A 37 -3.95 -11.38 5.56
N VAL A 38 -4.81 -11.22 4.56
CA VAL A 38 -4.73 -10.11 3.61
C VAL A 38 -4.98 -8.85 4.43
N GLY A 39 -3.89 -8.22 4.86
CA GLY A 39 -3.94 -7.03 5.70
C GLY A 39 -4.87 -5.99 5.07
N PRO A 40 -5.51 -5.14 5.90
CA PRO A 40 -6.67 -4.33 5.54
C PRO A 40 -6.54 -3.77 4.13
N ARG A 41 -7.47 -4.07 3.23
CA ARG A 41 -7.32 -3.72 1.80
C ARG A 41 -7.28 -2.20 1.58
N HIS A 42 -7.87 -1.42 2.48
CA HIS A 42 -7.95 0.03 2.37
C HIS A 42 -6.76 0.75 3.03
N PRO A 43 -6.15 1.76 2.39
CA PRO A 43 -4.97 2.46 2.92
C PRO A 43 -5.20 3.12 4.28
N LYS A 44 -6.40 3.67 4.54
CA LYS A 44 -6.74 4.26 5.86
C LYS A 44 -6.65 3.24 7.00
N ALA A 45 -7.19 2.03 6.80
CA ALA A 45 -7.17 0.97 7.80
C ALA A 45 -5.73 0.48 8.08
N ARG A 46 -4.89 0.37 7.05
CA ARG A 46 -3.47 0.04 7.24
C ARG A 46 -2.73 1.07 8.10
N VAL A 47 -3.07 2.35 7.95
CA VAL A 47 -2.43 3.43 8.71
C VAL A 47 -2.89 3.42 10.17
N SER A 48 -4.19 3.21 10.44
CA SER A 48 -4.68 3.08 11.82
C SER A 48 -4.08 1.87 12.51
N ASP A 49 -4.09 0.70 11.86
CA ASP A 49 -3.76 -0.56 12.52
C ASP A 49 -2.25 -0.70 12.80
N LYS A 50 -1.41 -0.16 11.91
CA LYS A 50 0.06 -0.28 12.04
C LYS A 50 0.73 0.88 12.74
N HIS A 51 0.13 2.07 12.67
CA HIS A 51 0.80 3.31 13.09
C HIS A 51 -0.05 4.12 14.07
N GLY A 52 -1.23 3.66 14.46
CA GLY A 52 -2.12 4.39 15.38
C GLY A 52 -2.79 5.61 14.74
N GLY A 53 -2.63 5.83 13.43
CA GLY A 53 -3.27 6.92 12.70
C GLY A 53 -2.31 7.74 11.82
N LYS A 54 -2.92 8.66 11.05
CA LYS A 54 -2.20 9.47 10.06
C LYS A 54 -1.17 10.39 10.70
N GLU A 55 -1.52 11.02 11.82
CA GLU A 55 -0.66 11.98 12.50
C GLU A 55 0.58 11.33 13.12
N ALA A 56 0.39 10.16 13.75
CA ALA A 56 1.49 9.40 14.31
C ALA A 56 2.46 8.94 13.20
N LEU A 57 1.93 8.44 12.08
CA LEU A 57 2.73 8.10 10.91
C LEU A 57 3.49 9.34 10.39
N ALA A 58 2.82 10.49 10.24
CA ALA A 58 3.46 11.72 9.79
C ALA A 58 4.60 12.18 10.71
N LYS A 59 4.42 12.13 12.05
CA LYS A 59 5.46 12.48 13.03
C LYS A 59 6.68 11.55 12.95
N THR A 60 6.44 10.23 12.90
CA THR A 60 7.53 9.24 12.78
C THR A 60 8.33 9.41 11.49
N LEU A 61 7.64 9.67 10.36
CA LEU A 61 8.29 9.96 9.10
C LEU A 61 9.06 11.27 9.13
N ALA A 62 8.49 12.31 9.73
CA ALA A 62 9.14 13.60 9.82
C ALA A 62 10.46 13.53 10.59
N ALA A 63 10.54 12.74 11.66
CA ALA A 63 11.79 12.49 12.37
C ALA A 63 12.83 11.78 11.48
N ALA A 64 12.41 10.85 10.63
CA ALA A 64 13.30 10.12 9.72
C ALA A 64 13.69 10.92 8.45
N LEU A 65 12.90 11.93 8.10
CA LEU A 65 13.07 12.75 6.89
C LEU A 65 13.59 14.15 7.17
N ALA A 66 13.73 14.53 8.44
CA ALA A 66 14.32 15.79 8.84
C ALA A 66 15.66 15.94 8.11
N THR A 67 15.82 17.07 7.43
CA THR A 67 17.03 17.42 6.72
C THR A 67 17.63 18.62 7.40
N ASP A 68 18.92 18.87 7.20
CA ASP A 68 19.58 20.06 7.77
C ASP A 68 18.92 21.39 7.35
N THR A 69 18.10 21.35 6.29
CA THR A 69 17.37 22.50 5.75
C THR A 69 15.91 22.63 6.20
N GLU A 70 15.29 21.56 6.72
CA GLU A 70 13.87 21.60 7.12
C GLU A 70 13.66 20.88 8.46
N ASP A 71 13.08 21.60 9.42
CA ASP A 71 12.71 21.06 10.73
C ASP A 71 11.64 19.98 10.64
N SER A 72 11.69 19.01 11.55
CA SER A 72 10.73 17.91 11.63
C SER A 72 9.28 18.39 11.70
N ASP A 73 8.98 19.50 12.37
CA ASP A 73 7.61 20.00 12.49
C ASP A 73 7.04 20.52 11.17
N THR A 74 7.86 21.20 10.37
CA THR A 74 7.46 21.69 9.05
C THR A 74 7.17 20.51 8.12
N VAL A 75 8.02 19.49 8.15
CA VAL A 75 7.85 18.24 7.39
C VAL A 75 6.60 17.50 7.86
N ALA A 76 6.37 17.39 9.18
CA ALA A 76 5.18 16.74 9.73
C ALA A 76 3.89 17.43 9.26
N ASN A 77 3.88 18.77 9.23
CA ASN A 77 2.71 19.53 8.76
C ASN A 77 2.45 19.32 7.26
N LYS A 78 3.49 19.27 6.41
CA LYS A 78 3.35 18.88 5.00
C LYS A 78 2.86 17.44 4.84
N LEU A 79 3.32 16.51 5.68
CA LEU A 79 2.90 15.11 5.63
C LEU A 79 1.46 14.91 6.12
N LYS A 80 0.93 15.79 6.98
CA LYS A 80 -0.50 15.78 7.37
C LYS A 80 -1.43 16.09 6.21
N THR A 81 -1.01 16.83 5.18
CA THR A 81 -1.84 17.11 4.00
C THR A 81 -1.77 15.97 2.97
N ALA A 82 -0.70 15.17 2.98
CA ALA A 82 -0.52 14.04 2.07
C ALA A 82 -1.60 12.94 2.26
N SER A 83 -1.87 12.15 1.23
CA SER A 83 -2.83 11.04 1.31
C SER A 83 -2.26 9.84 2.09
N ASN A 84 -3.14 9.01 2.68
CA ASN A 84 -2.73 7.82 3.43
C ASN A 84 -1.92 6.83 2.58
N SER A 85 -2.22 6.72 1.29
CA SER A 85 -1.46 5.87 0.37
C SER A 85 -0.03 6.40 0.14
N GLN A 86 0.14 7.71 0.03
CA GLN A 86 1.45 8.35 -0.09
C GLN A 86 2.28 8.14 1.17
N LEU A 87 1.68 8.29 2.35
CA LEU A 87 2.36 8.06 3.62
C LEU A 87 2.87 6.61 3.76
N LEU A 88 2.05 5.64 3.41
CA LEU A 88 2.46 4.22 3.39
C LEU A 88 3.56 3.94 2.36
N ARG A 89 3.53 4.60 1.20
CA ARG A 89 4.61 4.49 0.22
C ARG A 89 5.90 5.07 0.79
N LEU A 90 5.82 6.24 1.41
CA LEU A 90 6.96 6.97 1.92
C LEU A 90 7.61 6.20 3.08
N GLN A 91 6.81 5.61 3.95
CA GLN A 91 7.25 4.69 5.00
C GLN A 91 8.04 3.50 4.45
N LYS A 92 7.53 2.81 3.41
CA LYS A 92 8.29 1.75 2.74
C LYS A 92 9.62 2.24 2.17
N VAL A 93 9.64 3.45 1.60
CA VAL A 93 10.89 4.01 1.05
C VAL A 93 11.91 4.23 2.17
N VAL A 94 11.50 4.85 3.29
CA VAL A 94 12.38 5.05 4.46
C VAL A 94 12.90 3.71 4.98
N GLU A 95 12.04 2.70 5.13
CA GLU A 95 12.45 1.35 5.52
C GLU A 95 13.46 0.75 4.53
N THR A 96 13.20 0.84 3.22
CA THR A 96 14.14 0.33 2.22
C THR A 96 15.47 1.07 2.26
N VAL A 97 15.47 2.37 2.59
CA VAL A 97 16.70 3.14 2.69
C VAL A 97 17.53 2.68 3.88
N ASN A 98 16.88 2.55 5.04
CA ASN A 98 17.52 2.10 6.26
C ASN A 98 18.03 0.64 6.13
N GLN A 99 17.30 -0.22 5.42
CA GLN A 99 17.69 -1.62 5.21
C GLN A 99 18.85 -1.78 4.22
N LYS A 100 18.84 -1.04 3.10
CA LYS A 100 19.83 -1.24 2.02
C LYS A 100 21.08 -0.38 2.16
N TRP A 101 20.91 0.90 2.53
CA TRP A 101 22.00 1.87 2.58
C TRP A 101 22.28 2.37 4.00
N GLY A 102 21.32 2.24 4.92
CA GLY A 102 21.43 2.68 6.30
C GLY A 102 21.09 4.15 6.51
N SER A 103 21.58 5.06 5.66
CA SER A 103 21.28 6.49 5.77
C SER A 103 21.19 7.19 4.42
N ARG A 104 20.61 8.40 4.41
CA ARG A 104 20.51 9.25 3.22
C ARG A 104 21.89 9.60 2.64
N ALA A 105 22.88 9.89 3.49
CA ALA A 105 24.25 10.20 3.05
C ALA A 105 24.88 9.01 2.31
N LYS A 106 24.76 7.79 2.87
CA LYS A 106 25.26 6.57 2.23
C LYS A 106 24.57 6.25 0.91
N LEU A 107 23.28 6.57 0.80
CA LEU A 107 22.54 6.45 -0.45
C LEU A 107 23.11 7.39 -1.52
N ILE A 108 23.42 8.64 -1.15
CA ILE A 108 24.02 9.62 -2.07
C ILE A 108 25.41 9.14 -2.54
N ASP A 109 26.25 8.66 -1.63
CA ASP A 109 27.58 8.11 -1.96
C ASP A 109 27.49 6.87 -2.85
N ALA A 110 26.51 6.00 -2.59
CA ALA A 110 26.27 4.82 -3.42
C ALA A 110 25.85 5.20 -4.85
N ILE A 111 24.98 6.21 -5.01
CA ILE A 111 24.60 6.73 -6.33
C ILE A 111 25.81 7.36 -7.02
N GLY A 112 26.60 8.18 -6.33
CA GLY A 112 27.81 8.78 -6.87
C GLY A 112 28.81 7.72 -7.36
N SER A 113 29.00 6.66 -6.56
CA SER A 113 29.86 5.52 -6.93
C SER A 113 29.34 4.75 -8.14
N ALA A 114 28.03 4.46 -8.18
CA ALA A 114 27.42 3.75 -9.29
C ALA A 114 27.49 4.53 -10.61
N GLN A 115 27.43 5.86 -10.55
CA GLN A 115 27.57 6.73 -11.74
C GLN A 115 29.02 7.13 -12.05
N LYS A 116 30.02 6.60 -11.32
CA LYS A 116 31.44 6.99 -11.42
C LYS A 116 31.69 8.50 -11.22
N LYS A 117 30.81 9.17 -10.47
CA LYS A 117 30.85 10.60 -10.14
C LYS A 117 31.01 10.86 -8.63
N SER A 118 31.54 9.89 -7.89
CA SER A 118 31.75 9.99 -6.44
C SER A 118 32.69 11.12 -6.02
N LYS A 119 33.53 11.61 -6.93
CA LYS A 119 34.45 12.74 -6.67
C LYS A 119 33.88 14.10 -7.07
N ASP A 120 32.74 14.14 -7.76
CA ASP A 120 32.11 15.36 -8.24
C ASP A 120 31.25 15.96 -7.12
N LYS A 121 31.82 16.97 -6.45
CA LYS A 121 31.17 17.65 -5.31
C LYS A 121 29.88 18.36 -5.73
N ASP A 122 29.83 18.93 -6.93
CA ASP A 122 28.63 19.61 -7.44
C ASP A 122 27.51 18.62 -7.72
N TYR A 123 27.85 17.45 -8.23
CA TYR A 123 26.89 16.36 -8.42
C TYR A 123 26.34 15.83 -7.09
N LEU A 124 27.21 15.57 -6.10
CA LEU A 124 26.76 15.13 -4.77
C LEU A 124 25.90 16.21 -4.07
N ALA A 125 26.24 17.49 -4.22
CA ALA A 125 25.45 18.60 -3.70
C ALA A 125 24.06 18.70 -4.36
N LYS A 126 23.95 18.41 -5.67
CA LYS A 126 22.66 18.29 -6.36
C LYS A 126 21.86 17.11 -5.82
N LEU A 127 22.51 15.97 -5.57
CA LEU A 127 21.85 14.81 -4.97
C LEU A 127 21.30 15.11 -3.57
N ALA A 128 22.04 15.85 -2.76
CA ALA A 128 21.60 16.26 -1.42
C ALA A 128 20.34 17.15 -1.42
N LYS A 129 19.95 17.74 -2.56
CA LYS A 129 18.70 18.51 -2.70
C LYS A 129 17.49 17.65 -3.07
N TYR A 130 17.69 16.44 -3.59
CA TYR A 130 16.59 15.58 -3.97
C TYR A 130 15.88 14.98 -2.76
N SER A 131 14.58 14.75 -2.93
CA SER A 131 13.79 14.03 -1.94
C SER A 131 14.24 12.57 -1.84
N LEU A 132 14.13 11.98 -0.65
CA LEU A 132 14.50 10.59 -0.38
C LEU A 132 13.90 9.57 -1.40
N PRO A 133 12.61 9.64 -1.81
CA PRO A 133 12.08 8.73 -2.83
C PRO A 133 12.71 8.92 -4.23
N GLN A 134 13.12 10.14 -4.60
CA GLN A 134 13.82 10.38 -5.86
C GLN A 134 15.23 9.77 -5.82
N LEU A 135 15.93 9.89 -4.70
CA LEU A 135 17.25 9.27 -4.53
C LEU A 135 17.18 7.74 -4.67
N VAL A 136 16.17 7.10 -4.08
CA VAL A 136 15.98 5.64 -4.22
C VAL A 136 15.72 5.24 -5.68
N ASP A 137 14.98 6.05 -6.43
CA ASP A 137 14.73 5.75 -7.84
C ASP A 137 16.00 5.91 -8.69
N LEU A 138 16.78 6.96 -8.43
CA LEU A 138 18.10 7.16 -9.06
C LEU A 138 19.06 6.02 -8.73
N ALA A 139 19.09 5.54 -7.49
CA ALA A 139 19.90 4.39 -7.11
C ALA A 139 19.49 3.12 -7.86
N LYS A 140 18.18 2.84 -7.95
CA LYS A 140 17.67 1.71 -8.75
C LYS A 140 18.01 1.84 -10.23
N GLN A 141 17.92 3.05 -10.78
CA GLN A 141 18.29 3.30 -12.17
C GLN A 141 19.79 3.08 -12.38
N ALA A 142 20.64 3.59 -11.49
CA ALA A 142 22.09 3.39 -11.55
C ALA A 142 22.45 1.89 -11.44
N GLU A 143 21.79 1.14 -10.55
CA GLU A 143 21.94 -0.31 -10.45
C GLU A 143 21.54 -1.03 -11.74
N ARG A 144 20.45 -0.62 -12.39
CA ARG A 144 20.03 -1.20 -13.69
C ARG A 144 21.02 -0.88 -14.80
N ASN A 145 21.48 0.37 -14.88
CA ASN A 145 22.44 0.81 -15.89
C ASN A 145 23.81 0.14 -15.71
N ALA A 146 24.22 -0.17 -14.48
CA ALA A 146 25.46 -0.90 -14.23
C ALA A 146 25.39 -2.40 -14.63
N ARG A 147 24.18 -2.94 -14.83
CA ARG A 147 23.95 -4.31 -15.27
C ARG A 147 23.70 -4.44 -16.77
N ALA A 148 23.43 -3.32 -17.45
CA ALA A 148 23.20 -3.24 -18.89
C ALA A 148 24.55 -3.09 -19.61
#